data_AF-A0A3D4QJ64-F1
#
_entry.id   AF-A0A3D4QJ64-F1
#
_cell.length_a   1.000
_cell.length_b   1.000
_cell.length_c   1.000
_cell.angle_alpha   90.00
_cell.angle_beta   90.00
_cell.angle_gamma   90.00
#
_symmetry.space_group_name_H-M   'P 1'
#
loop_
_entity.id
_entity.type
_entity.pdbx_description
1 polymer ?
#
loop_
_entity_poly.entity_id
_entity_poly.type
_entity_poly.pdbx_seq_one_letter_code
_entity_poly.pdbx_strand_id
1 'polypeptide(L)'
;IGPTHDDITSACIAKAFGRKLIRHPDAEKLLLAHYKPEDVTEARMKMADVPEDSILLDNPVSRAPGFQVDNVFVLPGVPRIMQAMFDLFKHRLTGGAEMLSKSIASYTPEGKIAARLTALQDEHPALEIGSYPFSRDGKHGSTIVIRGTDAADIADAAEKLRAIMRDLGNEPQEVDL
;
A
#
# COMPACT_ATOMS: atom_id res chain seq x y z
N ILE A 1 8.98 -12.46 -6.10
CA ILE A 1 10.44 -12.57 -6.31
C ILE A 1 10.93 -13.54 -5.26
N GLY A 2 11.32 -14.72 -5.71
CA GLY A 2 11.70 -15.81 -4.83
C GLY A 2 12.08 -17.04 -5.65
N PRO A 3 12.53 -18.11 -4.98
CA PRO A 3 13.15 -19.24 -5.63
C PRO A 3 12.16 -20.31 -6.11
N THR A 4 10.87 -20.20 -5.79
CA THR A 4 9.91 -21.27 -6.07
C THR A 4 9.38 -21.21 -7.51
N HIS A 5 8.64 -22.26 -7.91
CA HIS A 5 8.13 -22.40 -9.27
C HIS A 5 7.01 -21.38 -9.57
N ASP A 6 6.22 -21.02 -8.56
CA ASP A 6 5.15 -20.02 -8.59
C ASP A 6 5.66 -18.58 -8.52
N ASP A 7 6.93 -18.35 -8.18
CA ASP A 7 7.60 -17.05 -8.33
C ASP A 7 7.87 -16.75 -9.82
N ILE A 8 6.82 -16.32 -10.53
CA ILE A 8 6.85 -16.03 -11.98
C ILE A 8 6.89 -14.52 -12.29
N THR A 9 6.89 -13.65 -11.28
CA THR A 9 6.78 -12.19 -11.46
C THR A 9 7.83 -11.62 -12.42
N SER A 10 9.13 -11.93 -12.26
CA SER A 10 10.18 -11.39 -13.15
C SER A 10 9.96 -11.77 -14.62
N ALA A 11 9.58 -13.04 -14.88
CA ALA A 11 9.30 -13.53 -16.22
C ALA A 11 8.04 -12.86 -16.81
N CYS A 12 7.00 -12.66 -16.01
CA CYS A 12 5.79 -11.95 -16.43
C CYS A 12 6.07 -10.49 -16.77
N ILE A 13 6.89 -9.79 -15.97
CA ILE A 13 7.29 -8.40 -16.24
C ILE A 13 8.15 -8.34 -17.51
N ALA A 14 9.13 -9.22 -17.68
CA ALA A 14 9.93 -9.30 -18.90
C ALA A 14 9.02 -9.43 -20.14
N LYS A 15 8.06 -10.36 -20.10
CA LYS A 15 7.07 -10.56 -21.17
C LYS A 15 6.21 -9.32 -21.42
N ALA A 16 5.71 -8.68 -20.37
CA ALA A 16 4.83 -7.51 -20.49
C ALA A 16 5.52 -6.31 -21.14
N PHE A 17 6.82 -6.13 -20.87
CA PHE A 17 7.63 -5.04 -21.42
C PHE A 17 8.36 -5.42 -22.72
N GLY A 18 8.18 -6.65 -23.23
CA GLY A 18 8.86 -7.12 -24.43
C GLY A 18 10.38 -7.24 -24.28
N ARG A 19 10.86 -7.40 -23.04
CA ARG A 19 12.29 -7.47 -22.68
C ARG A 19 12.71 -8.92 -22.45
N LYS A 20 13.97 -9.25 -22.76
CA LYS A 20 14.52 -10.57 -22.43
C LYS A 20 14.68 -10.71 -20.93
N LEU A 21 14.39 -11.89 -20.39
CA LEU A 21 14.75 -12.24 -19.02
C LEU A 21 16.20 -12.72 -19.01
N ILE A 22 17.06 -12.06 -18.24
CA ILE A 22 18.49 -12.37 -18.16
C ILE A 22 18.90 -12.59 -16.71
N ARG A 23 19.95 -13.39 -16.49
CA ARG A 23 20.65 -13.42 -15.21
C ARG A 23 21.51 -12.17 -15.08
N HIS A 24 21.13 -11.26 -14.19
CA HIS A 24 21.85 -10.00 -14.07
C HIS A 24 23.17 -10.20 -13.31
N PRO A 25 24.33 -9.84 -13.89
CA PRO A 25 25.64 -10.12 -13.30
C PRO A 25 25.81 -9.56 -11.89
N ASP A 26 25.38 -8.31 -11.65
CA ASP A 26 25.47 -7.72 -10.31
C ASP A 26 24.53 -8.38 -9.29
N ALA A 27 23.31 -8.76 -9.68
CA ALA A 27 22.39 -9.47 -8.80
C ALA A 27 22.93 -10.86 -8.44
N GLU A 28 23.48 -11.57 -9.43
CA GLU A 28 24.15 -12.86 -9.24
C GLU A 28 25.33 -12.73 -8.28
N LYS A 29 26.19 -11.72 -8.47
CA LYS A 29 27.30 -11.43 -7.57
C LYS A 29 26.84 -11.16 -6.14
N LEU A 30 25.76 -10.40 -5.95
CA LEU A 30 25.18 -10.13 -4.62
C LEU A 30 24.69 -11.41 -3.94
N LEU A 31 24.03 -12.32 -4.68
CA LEU A 31 23.55 -13.59 -4.16
C LEU A 31 24.70 -14.55 -3.81
N LEU A 32 25.70 -14.67 -4.70
CA LEU A 32 26.87 -15.51 -4.47
C LEU A 32 27.71 -15.04 -3.28
N ALA A 33 27.76 -13.73 -3.03
CA ALA A 33 28.41 -13.17 -1.84
C ALA A 33 27.58 -13.36 -0.56
N HIS A 34 26.27 -13.56 -0.67
CA HIS A 34 25.37 -13.71 0.47
C HIS A 34 25.25 -15.17 0.94
N TYR A 35 25.16 -16.12 0.00
CA TYR A 35 25.03 -17.54 0.30
C TYR A 35 26.40 -18.19 0.50
N LYS A 36 26.43 -19.23 1.34
CA LYS A 36 27.57 -20.14 1.39
C LYS A 36 27.60 -20.99 0.10
N PRO A 37 28.76 -21.49 -0.34
CA PRO A 37 28.86 -22.31 -1.56
C PRO A 37 27.89 -23.50 -1.59
N GLU A 38 27.70 -24.19 -0.46
CA GLU A 38 26.78 -25.33 -0.31
C GLU A 38 25.29 -24.93 -0.42
N ASP A 39 24.99 -23.65 -0.25
CA ASP A 39 23.66 -23.07 -0.30
C ASP A 39 23.33 -22.47 -1.67
N VAL A 40 24.27 -22.44 -2.62
CA VAL A 40 24.01 -21.92 -3.97
C VAL A 40 23.25 -22.98 -4.78
N THR A 41 22.03 -22.65 -5.21
CA THR A 41 21.19 -23.52 -6.04
C THR A 41 20.62 -22.72 -7.21
N GLU A 42 20.31 -23.37 -8.34
CA GLU A 42 19.67 -22.70 -9.48
C GLU A 42 18.35 -22.02 -9.09
N ALA A 43 17.59 -22.62 -8.18
CA ALA A 43 16.37 -22.03 -7.65
C ALA A 43 16.64 -20.69 -6.93
N ARG A 44 17.72 -20.61 -6.13
CA ARG A 44 18.14 -19.35 -5.49
C ARG A 44 18.72 -18.37 -6.52
N MET A 45 19.48 -18.84 -7.49
CA MET A 45 20.06 -18.02 -8.55
C MET A 45 19.02 -17.43 -9.51
N LYS A 46 17.85 -18.07 -9.67
CA LYS A 46 16.69 -17.50 -10.36
C LYS A 46 16.28 -16.13 -9.80
N MET A 47 16.58 -15.82 -8.54
CA MET A 47 16.29 -14.48 -7.97
C MET A 47 17.20 -13.38 -8.53
N ALA A 48 18.27 -13.72 -9.24
CA ALA A 48 19.07 -12.79 -10.05
C ALA A 48 18.52 -12.61 -11.48
N ASP A 49 17.48 -13.36 -11.86
CA ASP A 49 16.88 -13.26 -13.17
C ASP A 49 15.88 -12.08 -13.20
N VAL A 50 16.21 -11.06 -13.99
CA VAL A 50 15.42 -9.83 -14.16
C VAL A 50 15.32 -9.46 -15.65
N PRO A 51 14.35 -8.63 -16.06
CA PRO A 51 14.30 -8.11 -17.42
C PRO A 51 15.59 -7.36 -17.79
N GLU A 52 16.04 -7.46 -19.04
CA GLU A 52 17.18 -6.68 -19.52
C GLU A 52 16.94 -5.16 -19.33
N ASP A 53 18.04 -4.41 -19.16
CA ASP A 53 18.02 -2.97 -18.86
C ASP A 53 17.19 -2.57 -17.62
N SER A 54 17.01 -3.50 -16.67
CA SER A 54 16.42 -3.19 -15.37
C SER A 54 17.40 -2.46 -14.47
N ILE A 55 16.90 -1.55 -13.62
CA ILE A 55 17.68 -0.97 -12.52
C ILE A 55 17.47 -1.85 -11.29
N LEU A 56 18.55 -2.39 -10.72
CA LEU A 56 18.46 -3.16 -9.48
C LEU A 56 18.08 -2.26 -8.30
N LEU A 57 17.23 -2.79 -7.41
CA LEU A 57 16.84 -2.15 -6.16
C LEU A 57 17.50 -2.88 -4.99
N ASP A 58 18.27 -2.15 -4.20
CA ASP A 58 18.98 -2.68 -3.05
C ASP A 58 18.04 -3.34 -2.05
N ASN A 59 18.42 -4.53 -1.59
CA ASN A 59 17.72 -5.26 -0.54
C ASN A 59 18.64 -5.44 0.67
N PRO A 60 18.49 -4.59 1.72
CA PRO A 60 19.36 -4.64 2.89
C PRO A 60 19.11 -5.85 3.80
N VAL A 61 18.00 -6.58 3.62
CA VAL A 61 17.56 -7.66 4.52
C VAL A 61 18.00 -9.04 4.00
N SER A 62 17.67 -9.37 2.75
CA SER A 62 17.92 -10.72 2.19
C SER A 62 18.88 -10.73 1.00
N ARG A 63 19.48 -9.58 0.64
CA ARG A 63 20.43 -9.37 -0.46
C ARG A 63 19.94 -9.66 -1.88
N ALA A 64 18.92 -10.50 -2.06
CA ALA A 64 18.22 -10.70 -3.32
C ALA A 64 17.56 -9.38 -3.77
N PRO A 65 18.06 -8.72 -4.82
CA PRO A 65 17.59 -7.39 -5.17
C PRO A 65 16.16 -7.43 -5.71
N GLY A 66 15.45 -6.32 -5.56
CA GLY A 66 14.31 -6.01 -6.41
C GLY A 66 14.79 -5.44 -7.73
N PHE A 67 13.87 -5.02 -8.58
CA PHE A 67 14.24 -4.35 -9.81
C PHE A 67 13.17 -3.37 -10.26
N GLN A 68 13.59 -2.44 -11.10
CA GLN A 68 12.71 -1.48 -11.75
C GLN A 68 12.84 -1.59 -13.27
N VAL A 69 11.69 -1.58 -13.93
CA VAL A 69 11.54 -1.46 -15.38
C VAL A 69 10.68 -0.25 -15.65
N ASP A 70 11.25 0.78 -16.29
CA ASP A 70 10.57 2.04 -16.55
C ASP A 70 9.93 2.63 -15.28
N ASN A 71 8.60 2.76 -15.21
CA ASN A 71 7.88 3.26 -14.04
C ASN A 71 7.38 2.16 -13.08
N VAL A 72 7.75 0.90 -13.30
CA VAL A 72 7.31 -0.25 -12.50
C VAL A 72 8.43 -0.72 -11.58
N PHE A 73 8.14 -0.75 -10.28
CA PHE A 73 9.04 -1.23 -9.23
C PHE A 73 8.54 -2.60 -8.75
N VAL A 74 9.42 -3.61 -8.75
CA VAL A 74 9.09 -4.98 -8.36
C VAL A 74 9.87 -5.34 -7.10
N LEU A 75 9.13 -5.70 -6.05
CA LEU A 75 9.66 -5.96 -4.72
C LEU A 75 9.35 -7.39 -4.25
N PRO A 76 10.11 -7.93 -3.27
CA PRO A 76 9.78 -9.18 -2.61
C PRO A 76 8.45 -9.10 -1.85
N GLY A 77 7.74 -10.23 -1.75
CA GLY A 77 6.43 -10.27 -1.08
C GLY A 77 6.48 -10.25 0.45
N VAL A 78 7.66 -10.47 1.05
CA VAL A 78 7.82 -10.47 2.51
C VAL A 78 7.73 -9.03 3.04
N PRO A 79 6.73 -8.67 3.87
CA PRO A 79 6.43 -7.27 4.21
C PRO A 79 7.62 -6.49 4.76
N ARG A 80 8.38 -7.07 5.69
CA ARG A 80 9.56 -6.44 6.29
C ARG A 80 10.65 -6.10 5.25
N ILE A 81 10.83 -6.99 4.26
CA ILE A 81 11.82 -6.80 3.21
C ILE A 81 11.35 -5.70 2.26
N MET A 82 10.09 -5.79 1.82
CA MET A 82 9.46 -4.82 0.95
C MET A 82 9.54 -3.39 1.52
N GLN A 83 9.17 -3.22 2.81
CA GLN A 83 9.22 -1.92 3.49
C GLN A 83 10.63 -1.34 3.55
N ALA A 84 11.61 -2.16 3.97
CA ALA A 84 13.00 -1.75 4.04
C ALA A 84 13.56 -1.32 2.68
N MET A 85 13.15 -1.98 1.60
CA MET A 85 13.52 -1.59 0.23
C MET A 85 12.80 -0.31 -0.20
N PHE A 86 11.50 -0.22 0.05
CA PHE A 86 10.67 0.93 -0.31
C PHE A 86 11.23 2.23 0.28
N ASP A 87 11.65 2.20 1.55
CA ASP A 87 12.24 3.38 2.20
C ASP A 87 13.51 3.90 1.49
N LEU A 88 14.28 3.04 0.84
CA LEU A 88 15.49 3.43 0.11
C LEU A 88 15.17 4.16 -1.20
N PHE A 89 14.07 3.83 -1.88
CA PHE A 89 13.79 4.37 -3.21
C PHE A 89 12.55 5.26 -3.29
N LYS A 90 11.71 5.36 -2.25
CA LYS A 90 10.46 6.15 -2.27
C LYS A 90 10.64 7.61 -2.70
N HIS A 91 11.81 8.20 -2.45
CA HIS A 91 12.16 9.55 -2.89
C HIS A 91 12.22 9.72 -4.42
N ARG A 92 12.28 8.62 -5.18
CA ARG A 92 12.29 8.58 -6.66
C ARG A 92 10.88 8.54 -7.23
N LEU A 93 9.88 8.22 -6.41
CA LEU A 93 8.49 8.18 -6.84
C LEU A 93 7.99 9.61 -7.02
N THR A 94 7.37 9.87 -8.17
CA THR A 94 6.64 11.13 -8.36
C THR A 94 5.36 11.04 -7.54
N GLY A 95 5.26 11.88 -6.51
CA GLY A 95 4.06 11.99 -5.69
C GLY A 95 2.96 12.82 -6.37
N GLY A 96 1.77 12.77 -5.80
CA GLY A 96 0.70 13.74 -6.04
C GLY A 96 0.52 14.67 -4.85
N ALA A 97 -0.62 15.35 -4.78
CA ALA A 97 -1.02 16.02 -3.55
C ALA A 97 -1.12 15.00 -2.40
N GLU A 98 -0.71 15.43 -1.21
CA GLU A 98 -0.73 14.57 -0.02
C GLU A 98 -2.16 14.10 0.27
N MET A 99 -2.33 12.78 0.42
CA MET A 99 -3.61 12.21 0.83
C MET A 99 -3.76 12.38 2.34
N LEU A 100 -4.66 13.26 2.73
CA LEU A 100 -5.02 13.51 4.11
C LEU A 100 -6.20 12.62 4.50
N SER A 101 -6.31 12.29 5.79
CA SER A 101 -7.38 11.44 6.32
C SER A 101 -7.83 11.95 7.69
N LYS A 102 -9.14 11.96 7.94
CA LYS A 102 -9.73 12.10 9.27
C LYS A 102 -10.66 10.94 9.55
N SER A 103 -10.58 10.39 10.75
CA SER A 103 -11.42 9.26 11.17
C SER A 103 -12.23 9.65 12.39
N ILE A 104 -13.56 9.57 12.29
CA ILE A 104 -14.49 9.95 13.36
C ILE A 104 -15.35 8.73 13.69
N ALA A 105 -15.27 8.28 14.93
CA ALA A 105 -16.02 7.16 15.46
C ALA A 105 -17.20 7.62 16.32
N SER A 106 -18.32 6.91 16.23
CA SER A 106 -19.41 7.03 17.20
C SER A 106 -20.21 5.72 17.28
N TYR A 107 -21.01 5.55 18.34
CA TYR A 107 -21.96 4.44 18.47
C TYR A 107 -23.23 4.65 17.61
N THR A 108 -23.05 5.18 16.40
CA THR A 108 -24.12 5.35 15.43
C THR A 108 -24.25 4.08 14.57
N PRO A 109 -25.39 3.36 14.61
CA PRO A 109 -25.62 2.23 13.73
C PRO A 109 -25.59 2.65 12.25
N GLU A 110 -24.90 1.87 11.42
CA GLU A 110 -24.65 2.19 10.01
C GLU A 110 -25.93 2.49 9.22
N GLY A 111 -26.98 1.69 9.41
CA GLY A 111 -28.27 1.92 8.75
C GLY A 111 -28.93 3.26 9.07
N LYS A 112 -28.62 3.88 10.22
CA LYS A 112 -29.17 5.19 10.60
C LYS A 112 -28.42 6.36 9.96
N ILE A 113 -27.12 6.18 9.66
CA ILE A 113 -26.27 7.25 9.13
C ILE A 113 -26.13 7.18 7.60
N ALA A 114 -26.37 6.02 6.99
CA ALA A 114 -26.14 5.76 5.57
C ALA A 114 -26.69 6.83 4.60
N ALA A 115 -27.96 7.24 4.76
CA ALA A 115 -28.56 8.26 3.89
C ALA A 115 -27.90 9.64 4.06
N ARG A 116 -27.55 10.02 5.29
CA ARG A 116 -26.86 11.29 5.59
C ARG A 116 -25.40 11.26 5.13
N LEU A 117 -24.74 10.09 5.19
CA LEU A 117 -23.41 9.90 4.61
C LEU A 117 -23.42 10.01 3.08
N THR A 118 -24.44 9.45 2.43
CA THR A 118 -24.59 9.58 0.97
C THR A 118 -24.71 11.06 0.59
N ALA A 119 -25.57 11.81 1.27
CA ALA A 119 -25.70 13.25 1.05
C ALA A 119 -24.39 14.02 1.31
N LEU A 120 -23.63 13.63 2.34
CA LEU A 120 -22.32 14.23 2.63
C LEU A 120 -21.29 13.93 1.52
N GLN A 121 -21.28 12.69 1.01
CA GLN A 121 -20.41 12.31 -0.12
C GLN A 121 -20.78 13.06 -1.41
N ASP A 122 -22.07 13.28 -1.65
CA ASP A 122 -22.56 14.04 -2.82
C ASP A 122 -22.21 15.53 -2.71
N GLU A 123 -22.19 16.10 -1.50
CA GLU A 123 -21.78 17.49 -1.24
C GLU A 123 -20.26 17.68 -1.38
N HIS A 124 -19.48 16.63 -1.10
CA HIS A 124 -18.03 16.62 -1.14
C HIS A 124 -17.48 15.62 -2.17
N PRO A 125 -17.71 15.82 -3.49
CA PRO A 125 -17.40 14.83 -4.52
C PRO A 125 -15.90 14.58 -4.73
N ALA A 126 -15.04 15.45 -4.18
CA ALA A 126 -13.58 15.30 -4.23
C ALA A 126 -13.03 14.45 -3.06
N LEU A 127 -13.86 14.14 -2.06
CA LEU A 127 -13.49 13.33 -0.90
C LEU A 127 -13.93 11.89 -1.08
N GLU A 128 -13.23 10.96 -0.44
CA GLU A 128 -13.66 9.57 -0.25
C GLU A 128 -14.16 9.39 1.18
N ILE A 129 -15.44 9.11 1.36
CA ILE A 129 -16.06 8.89 2.68
C ILE A 129 -16.43 7.41 2.85
N GLY A 130 -15.68 6.71 3.71
CA GLY A 130 -15.87 5.28 3.99
C GLY A 130 -16.47 5.02 5.38
N SER A 131 -17.35 4.03 5.49
CA SER A 131 -17.95 3.56 6.75
C SER A 131 -17.33 2.22 7.17
N TYR A 132 -16.86 2.14 8.42
CA TYR A 132 -16.25 0.95 9.00
C TYR A 132 -17.00 0.57 10.29
N PRO A 133 -17.98 -0.33 10.23
CA PRO A 133 -18.75 -0.72 11.40
C PRO A 133 -17.88 -1.46 12.42
N PHE A 134 -18.16 -1.25 13.70
CA PHE A 134 -17.53 -1.98 14.79
C PHE A 134 -18.55 -2.38 15.86
N SER A 135 -18.18 -3.37 16.68
CA SER A 135 -18.92 -3.77 17.87
C SER A 135 -17.97 -3.75 19.07
N ARG A 136 -18.32 -3.02 20.12
CA ARG A 136 -17.57 -2.94 21.39
C ARG A 136 -18.55 -3.09 22.54
N ASP A 137 -18.31 -4.05 23.43
CA ASP A 137 -19.15 -4.32 24.61
C ASP A 137 -20.65 -4.48 24.28
N GLY A 138 -20.95 -5.15 23.16
CA GLY A 138 -22.33 -5.36 22.69
C GLY A 138 -23.01 -4.13 22.08
N LYS A 139 -22.31 -2.99 21.98
CA LYS A 139 -22.79 -1.79 21.28
C LYS A 139 -22.20 -1.72 19.88
N HIS A 140 -23.04 -1.40 18.91
CA HIS A 140 -22.62 -1.23 17.52
C HIS A 140 -22.37 0.25 17.22
N GLY A 141 -21.33 0.51 16.44
CA GLY A 141 -20.96 1.84 15.99
C GLY A 141 -20.32 1.79 14.62
N SER A 142 -19.87 2.94 14.16
CA SER A 142 -19.13 3.07 12.91
C SER A 142 -18.01 4.09 13.07
N THR A 143 -16.86 3.78 12.50
CA THR A 143 -15.81 4.76 12.22
C THR A 143 -15.98 5.21 10.79
N ILE A 144 -16.18 6.50 10.60
CA ILE A 144 -16.27 7.09 9.27
C ILE A 144 -14.91 7.74 8.96
N VAL A 145 -14.34 7.35 7.84
CA VAL A 145 -13.03 7.83 7.38
C VAL A 145 -13.25 8.72 6.17
N ILE A 146 -12.79 9.97 6.26
CA ILE A 146 -12.85 10.98 5.21
C ILE A 146 -11.44 11.16 4.68
N ARG A 147 -11.23 10.91 3.39
CA ARG A 147 -9.94 11.09 2.71
C ARG A 147 -10.04 12.08 1.58
N GLY A 148 -8.97 12.82 1.34
CA GLY A 148 -8.89 13.77 0.23
C GLY A 148 -7.57 14.52 0.25
N THR A 149 -7.42 15.49 -0.64
CA THR A 149 -6.19 16.29 -0.76
C THR A 149 -6.37 17.76 -0.34
N ASP A 150 -7.61 18.20 -0.13
CA ASP A 150 -7.95 19.53 0.36
C ASP A 150 -8.27 19.46 1.86
N ALA A 151 -7.38 20.03 2.68
CA ALA A 151 -7.54 20.07 4.13
C ALA A 151 -8.78 20.86 4.59
N ALA A 152 -9.20 21.89 3.84
CA ALA A 152 -10.36 22.70 4.18
C ALA A 152 -11.66 21.93 3.91
N ASP A 153 -11.73 21.24 2.77
CA ASP A 153 -12.87 20.41 2.39
C ASP A 153 -13.06 19.23 3.38
N ILE A 154 -11.96 18.58 3.78
CA ILE A 154 -11.97 17.55 4.82
C ILE A 154 -12.44 18.11 6.16
N ALA A 155 -11.99 19.31 6.54
CA ALA A 155 -12.39 19.92 7.80
C ALA A 155 -13.89 20.23 7.83
N ASP A 156 -14.44 20.77 6.73
CA ASP A 156 -15.86 21.05 6.58
C ASP A 156 -16.71 19.77 6.64
N ALA A 157 -16.34 18.74 5.86
CA ALA A 157 -17.02 17.44 5.88
C ALA A 157 -16.96 16.78 7.26
N ALA A 158 -15.83 16.89 7.96
CA ALA A 158 -15.65 16.36 9.30
C ALA A 158 -16.53 17.08 10.34
N GLU A 159 -16.73 18.38 10.24
CA GLU A 159 -17.66 19.11 11.12
C GLU A 159 -19.12 18.75 10.83
N LYS A 160 -19.52 18.66 9.56
CA LYS A 160 -20.86 18.20 9.16
C LYS A 160 -21.14 16.79 9.65
N LEU A 161 -20.16 15.89 9.54
CA LEU A 161 -20.27 14.53 10.06
C LEU A 161 -20.47 14.51 11.59
N ARG A 162 -19.70 15.32 12.34
CA ARG A 162 -19.89 15.45 13.79
C ARG A 162 -21.30 15.94 14.12
N ALA A 163 -21.83 16.91 13.37
CA ALA A 163 -23.20 17.38 13.53
C ALA A 163 -24.22 16.26 13.24
N ILE A 164 -24.06 15.50 12.15
CA ILE A 164 -24.91 14.34 11.82
C ILE A 164 -24.93 13.32 12.96
N MET A 165 -23.76 12.98 13.53
CA MET A 165 -23.67 12.02 14.62
C MET A 165 -24.34 12.53 15.90
N ARG A 166 -24.18 13.82 16.23
CA ARG A 166 -24.84 14.47 17.37
C ARG A 166 -26.35 14.56 17.20
N ASP A 167 -26.84 14.87 16.00
CA ASP A 167 -28.28 14.86 15.67
C ASP A 167 -28.91 13.48 15.89
N LEU A 168 -28.14 12.42 15.65
CA LEU A 168 -28.54 11.03 15.89
C LEU A 168 -28.39 10.61 17.37
N GLY A 169 -27.98 11.52 18.25
CA GLY A 169 -27.84 11.31 19.69
C GLY A 169 -26.55 10.63 20.11
N ASN A 170 -25.51 10.64 19.27
CA ASN A 170 -24.23 9.99 19.54
C ASN A 170 -23.09 11.01 19.65
N GLU A 171 -22.13 10.74 20.53
CA GLU A 171 -20.95 11.59 20.69
C GLU A 171 -19.85 11.15 19.70
N PRO A 172 -19.44 12.01 18.75
CA PRO A 172 -18.35 11.72 17.83
C PRO A 172 -16.99 11.87 18.51
N GLN A 173 -16.07 10.95 18.21
CA GLN A 173 -14.69 10.98 18.69
C GLN A 173 -13.74 10.82 17.52
N GLU A 174 -12.75 11.70 17.43
CA GLU A 174 -11.65 11.53 16.47
C GLU A 174 -10.75 10.38 16.94
N VAL A 175 -10.40 9.50 16.02
CA VAL A 175 -9.61 8.29 16.30
C VAL A 175 -8.49 8.16 15.29
N ASP A 176 -7.36 7.60 15.73
CA ASP A 176 -6.31 7.20 14.81
C ASP A 176 -6.55 5.75 14.37
N LEU A 177 -6.48 5.50 13.06
CA LEU A 177 -6.58 4.18 12.43
C LEU A 177 -5.25 3.75 11.82
#